data_AF-E3NQC9-F1
#
_entry.id   AF-E3NQC9-F1
#
_cell.length_a   1.000
_cell.length_b   1.000
_cell.length_c   1.000
_cell.angle_alpha   90.00
_cell.angle_beta   90.00
_cell.angle_gamma   90.00
#
_symmetry.space_group_name_H-M   'P 1'
#
loop_
_entity.id
_entity.type
_entity.pdbx_description
1 polymer ?
#
loop_
_entity_poly.entity_id
_entity_poly.type
_entity_poly.pdbx_seq_one_letter_code
_entity_poly.pdbx_strand_id
1 'polypeptide(L)'
;MGLSSLAGKVFVTAGLGGMSGAQPKAAKIAGCIGVIAEISETALLKRHQQGWLDVYSKDLEEIVNWIKEYREKKAAISIGYLGNVVDLW
;
A
#
# COMPACT_ATOMS: atom_id res chain seq x y z
N MET A 1 -4.67 -11.18 17.37
CA MET A 1 -4.22 -12.14 16.35
C MET A 1 -2.83 -12.62 16.74
N GLY A 2 -2.68 -13.86 17.23
CA GLY A 2 -1.39 -14.41 17.67
C GLY A 2 -0.48 -14.83 16.52
N LEU A 3 -0.24 -13.92 15.57
CA LEU A 3 0.61 -14.17 14.40
C LEU A 3 2.05 -13.74 14.70
N SER A 4 3.02 -14.58 14.33
CA SER A 4 4.45 -14.30 14.45
C SER A 4 5.04 -13.52 13.26
N SER A 5 4.28 -13.38 12.16
CA SER A 5 4.70 -12.67 10.96
C SER A 5 3.49 -12.17 10.15
N LEU A 6 3.68 -11.06 9.43
CA LEU A 6 2.72 -10.51 8.48
C LEU A 6 3.07 -10.79 7.01
N ALA A 7 4.07 -11.65 6.75
CA ALA A 7 4.46 -12.01 5.39
C ALA A 7 3.27 -12.58 4.59
N GLY A 8 3.02 -12.00 3.42
CA GLY A 8 1.88 -12.35 2.55
C GLY A 8 0.50 -11.89 3.07
N LYS A 9 0.43 -11.20 4.22
CA LYS A 9 -0.79 -10.54 4.70
C LYS A 9 -0.95 -9.19 4.03
N VAL A 10 -2.21 -8.81 3.79
CA VAL A 10 -2.56 -7.53 3.18
C VAL A 10 -3.11 -6.61 4.25
N PHE A 11 -2.56 -5.40 4.31
CA PHE A 11 -3.02 -4.29 5.13
C PHE A 11 -3.59 -3.23 4.21
N VAL A 12 -4.90 -3.00 4.30
CA VAL A 12 -5.61 -1.99 3.49
C VAL A 12 -5.94 -0.79 4.38
N THR A 13 -5.63 0.41 3.91
CA THR A 13 -5.93 1.67 4.60
C THR A 13 -6.11 2.80 3.58
N ALA A 14 -6.32 4.03 4.05
CA ALA A 14 -6.46 5.22 3.22
C ALA A 14 -5.72 6.42 3.81
N GLY A 15 -5.43 7.38 2.94
CA GLY A 15 -4.85 8.68 3.25
C GLY A 15 -3.33 8.65 3.31
N LEU A 16 -2.72 9.50 2.50
CA LEU A 16 -1.29 9.82 2.45
C LEU A 16 -1.03 11.28 2.86
N GLY A 17 -1.78 11.77 3.84
CA GLY A 17 -1.57 13.08 4.49
C GLY A 17 -0.31 13.13 5.36
N GLY A 18 -0.22 14.11 6.25
CA GLY A 18 0.99 14.36 7.07
C GLY A 18 1.42 13.13 7.89
N MET A 19 0.57 12.68 8.81
CA MET A 19 0.84 11.50 9.65
C MET A 19 0.55 10.19 8.93
N SER A 20 -0.60 10.12 8.25
CA SER A 20 -1.07 8.91 7.57
C SER A 20 -0.14 8.49 6.40
N GLY A 21 0.65 9.43 5.86
CA GLY A 21 1.67 9.16 4.86
C GLY A 21 2.81 8.24 5.31
N ALA A 22 2.99 7.98 6.61
CA ALA A 22 3.97 7.03 7.11
C ALA A 22 3.51 5.56 7.02
N GLN A 23 2.22 5.30 6.82
CA GLN A 23 1.64 3.96 6.76
C GLN A 23 2.26 3.03 5.69
N PRO A 24 2.52 3.49 4.44
CA PRO A 24 3.21 2.70 3.42
C PRO A 24 4.55 2.12 3.90
N LYS A 25 5.38 2.97 4.50
CA LYS A 25 6.69 2.59 5.05
C LYS A 25 6.54 1.66 6.24
N ALA A 26 5.56 1.92 7.11
CA ALA A 26 5.29 1.05 8.26
C ALA A 26 4.85 -0.35 7.83
N ALA A 27 3.97 -0.48 6.83
CA ALA A 27 3.55 -1.76 6.27
C ALA A 27 4.74 -2.56 5.73
N LYS A 28 5.62 -1.89 4.97
CA LYS A 28 6.83 -2.51 4.44
C LYS A 28 7.77 -3.00 5.54
N ILE A 29 8.02 -2.18 6.58
CA ILE A 29 8.85 -2.57 7.74
C ILE A 29 8.23 -3.72 8.52
N ALA A 30 6.91 -3.73 8.68
CA ALA A 30 6.18 -4.80 9.35
C ALA A 30 6.15 -6.11 8.53
N GLY A 31 6.64 -6.08 7.29
CA GLY A 31 6.76 -7.26 6.43
C GLY A 31 5.47 -7.65 5.71
N CYS A 32 4.52 -6.73 5.56
CA CYS A 32 3.24 -7.00 4.91
C CYS A 32 3.09 -6.28 3.57
N ILE A 33 2.02 -6.61 2.85
CA ILE A 33 1.59 -5.93 1.63
C ILE A 33 0.69 -4.78 2.07
N GLY A 34 1.17 -3.54 1.98
CA GLY A 34 0.39 -2.35 2.29
C GLY A 34 -0.31 -1.82 1.04
N VAL A 35 -1.63 -1.60 1.12
CA VAL A 35 -2.42 -0.97 0.06
C VAL A 35 -3.08 0.28 0.64
N ILE A 36 -2.77 1.43 0.05
CA ILE A 36 -3.18 2.74 0.59
C ILE A 36 -3.92 3.52 -0.49
N ALA A 37 -5.21 3.73 -0.29
CA ALA A 37 -6.00 4.62 -1.15
C ALA A 37 -5.67 6.09 -0.86
N GLU A 38 -5.49 6.88 -1.91
CA GLU A 38 -5.31 8.33 -1.83
C GLU A 38 -5.93 8.99 -3.06
N ILE A 39 -6.73 10.03 -2.86
CA ILE A 39 -7.38 10.80 -3.93
C ILE A 39 -6.50 11.94 -4.44
N SER A 40 -5.57 12.44 -3.62
CA SER A 40 -4.61 13.48 -3.97
C SER A 40 -3.37 12.88 -4.62
N GLU A 41 -3.26 13.04 -5.94
CA GLU A 41 -2.07 12.68 -6.71
C GLU A 41 -0.80 13.34 -6.14
N THR A 42 -0.88 14.61 -5.75
CA THR A 42 0.25 15.32 -5.13
C THR A 42 0.74 14.65 -3.84
N ALA A 43 -0.18 14.22 -2.97
CA ALA A 43 0.16 13.56 -1.73
C ALA A 43 0.82 12.21 -1.99
N LEU A 44 0.27 11.44 -2.94
CA LEU A 44 0.76 10.13 -3.35
C LEU A 44 2.16 10.22 -3.97
N LEU A 45 2.33 11.07 -4.98
CA LEU A 45 3.62 11.27 -5.66
C LEU A 45 4.70 11.72 -4.70
N LYS A 46 4.37 12.58 -3.74
CA LYS A 46 5.31 12.99 -2.68
C LYS A 46 5.84 11.77 -1.90
N ARG A 47 5.00 10.80 -1.55
CA ARG A 47 5.42 9.62 -0.76
C ARG A 47 6.20 8.63 -1.63
N HIS A 48 5.85 8.55 -2.90
CA HIS A 48 6.61 7.77 -3.86
C HIS A 48 8.02 8.33 -4.05
N GLN A 49 8.15 9.64 -4.28
CA GLN A 49 9.45 10.32 -4.38
C GLN A 49 10.30 10.22 -3.11
N GLN A 50 9.67 10.16 -1.94
CA GLN A 50 10.35 9.93 -0.66
C GLN A 50 10.83 8.48 -0.47
N GLY A 51 10.46 7.55 -1.37
CA GLY A 51 10.71 6.11 -1.23
C GLY A 51 9.89 5.47 -0.12
N TRP A 52 8.79 6.09 0.30
CA TRP A 52 7.89 5.54 1.32
C TRP A 52 6.82 4.66 0.68
N LEU A 53 6.48 4.94 -0.58
CA LEU A 53 5.54 4.20 -1.41
C LEU A 53 6.28 3.60 -2.61
N ASP A 54 6.21 2.28 -2.81
CA ASP A 54 7.01 1.59 -3.83
C ASP A 54 6.41 1.74 -5.22
N VAL A 55 5.12 1.46 -5.36
CA VAL A 55 4.39 1.50 -6.64
C VAL A 55 3.03 2.15 -6.43
N TYR A 56 2.43 2.61 -7.51
CA TYR A 56 1.07 3.13 -7.47
C TYR A 56 0.37 2.94 -8.81
N SER A 57 -0.96 2.85 -8.76
CA SER A 57 -1.81 2.83 -9.94
C SER A 57 -3.19 3.40 -9.64
N LYS A 58 -3.89 3.80 -10.70
CA LYS A 58 -5.34 4.09 -10.66
C LYS A 58 -6.18 2.89 -11.11
N ASP A 59 -5.55 1.82 -11.59
CA ASP A 59 -6.20 0.61 -12.07
C ASP A 59 -6.26 -0.45 -10.96
N LEU A 60 -7.47 -0.80 -10.53
CA LEU A 60 -7.68 -1.80 -9.49
C LEU A 60 -7.19 -3.20 -9.90
N GLU A 61 -7.25 -3.55 -11.19
CA GLU A 61 -6.75 -4.85 -11.65
C GLU A 61 -5.24 -4.96 -11.44
N GLU A 62 -4.50 -3.88 -11.74
CA GLU A 62 -3.06 -3.79 -11.51
C GLU A 62 -2.72 -3.91 -10.01
N ILE A 63 -3.47 -3.20 -9.16
CA ILE A 63 -3.35 -3.28 -7.69
C ILE A 63 -3.54 -4.73 -7.21
N VAL A 64 -4.59 -5.42 -7.68
CA VAL A 64 -4.89 -6.80 -7.31
C VAL A 64 -3.79 -7.76 -7.81
N ASN A 65 -3.23 -7.51 -8.99
CA ASN A 65 -2.15 -8.33 -9.55
C ASN A 65 -0.88 -8.23 -8.70
N TRP A 66 -0.49 -7.02 -8.27
CA TRP A 66 0.64 -6.86 -7.34
C TRP A 66 0.37 -7.52 -5.98
N ILE A 67 -0.85 -7.42 -5.45
CA ILE A 67 -1.21 -8.10 -4.20
C ILE A 67 -1.01 -9.62 -4.33
N LYS A 68 -1.47 -10.23 -5.43
CA LYS A 68 -1.32 -11.68 -5.67
C LYS A 68 0.16 -12.05 -5.78
N GLU A 69 0.91 -11.33 -6.61
CA GLU A 69 2.33 -11.57 -6.84
C GLU A 69 3.15 -11.52 -5.53
N TYR A 70 2.99 -10.45 -4.74
CA TYR A 70 3.76 -10.28 -3.51
C TYR A 70 3.29 -11.19 -2.38
N ARG A 71 2.03 -11.65 -2.43
CA ARG A 71 1.51 -12.67 -1.51
C ARG A 71 2.17 -14.01 -1.76
N GLU A 72 2.32 -14.43 -3.01
CA GLU A 72 3.01 -15.68 -3.38
C GLU A 72 4.49 -15.62 -3.00
N LYS A 73 5.15 -14.49 -3.25
CA LYS A 73 6.55 -14.27 -2.88
C LYS A 73 6.78 -14.12 -1.37
N LYS A 74 5.71 -13.98 -0.58
CA LYS A 74 5.77 -13.60 0.85
C LYS A 74 6.67 -12.38 1.09
N ALA A 75 6.63 -11.43 0.17
CA ALA A 75 7.46 -10.23 0.17
C ALA A 75 6.61 -9.01 0.54
N ALA A 76 7.26 -8.03 1.18
CA ALA A 76 6.62 -6.78 1.54
C ALA A 76 6.67 -5.78 0.37
N ILE A 77 5.57 -5.06 0.17
CA ILE A 77 5.45 -3.98 -0.80
C ILE A 77 4.46 -2.95 -0.28
N SER A 78 4.68 -1.69 -0.64
CA SER A 78 3.74 -0.60 -0.42
C SER A 78 3.15 -0.12 -1.75
N ILE A 79 1.83 -0.23 -1.87
CA ILE A 79 1.06 0.00 -3.09
C ILE A 79 0.11 1.18 -2.84
N GLY A 80 0.17 2.19 -3.71
CA GLY A 80 -0.75 3.32 -3.69
C GLY A 80 -1.87 3.12 -4.70
N TYR A 81 -3.11 3.25 -4.26
CA TYR A 81 -4.25 3.35 -5.17
C TYR A 81 -4.63 4.83 -5.32
N LEU A 82 -4.46 5.39 -6.51
CA LEU A 82 -4.89 6.75 -6.84
C LEU A 82 -6.40 6.74 -7.13
N GLY A 83 -7.20 6.91 -6.08
CA GLY A 83 -8.65 6.81 -6.15
C GLY A 83 -9.30 6.87 -4.77
N ASN A 84 -10.63 6.77 -4.75
CA ASN A 84 -11.37 6.79 -3.49
C ASN A 84 -11.29 5.42 -2.82
N VAL A 85 -11.07 5.38 -1.51
CA VAL A 85 -11.05 4.13 -0.74
C VAL A 85 -12.35 3.31 -0.90
N VAL A 86 -13.47 3.97 -1.19
CA VAL A 86 -14.76 3.30 -1.44
C VAL A 86 -14.68 2.37 -2.65
N ASP A 87 -13.91 2.72 -3.68
CA ASP A 87 -13.74 1.89 -4.88
C ASP A 87 -12.77 0.72 -4.63
N LEU A 88 -11.90 0.84 -3.63
CA LEU A 88 -10.89 -0.15 -3.27
C LEU A 88 -11.44 -1.26 -2.34
N TRP A 89 -12.52 -1.00 -1.61
CA TRP A 89 -13.08 -1.88 -0.56
C TRP A 89 -13.97 -2.98 -1.15
#